data_AF-A0A6F8TKB2-F1
#
_entry.id   AF-A0A6F8TKB2-F1
#
_cell.length_a   1.000
_cell.length_b   1.000
_cell.length_c   1.000
_cell.angle_alpha   90.00
_cell.angle_beta   90.00
_cell.angle_gamma   90.00
#
_symmetry.space_group_name_H-M   'P 1'
#
loop_
_entity.id
_entity.type
_entity.pdbx_description
1 polymer ?
#
loop_
_entity_poly.entity_id
_entity_poly.type
_entity_poly.pdbx_seq_one_letter_code
_entity_poly.pdbx_strand_id
1 'polypeptide(L)'
;MPTYVENGAADLGVAGKDVLMEHGAQHVYELLDLQIAKCKLMTAGKVGMERPKGRLKIATKYVNLTRQYYASLGEQVDVIKLYGSMELAPLVGLGDYIVDVVDTGNTLRANGLEPLEEICKVSSRLIVNKASFKRKQVLLNPIISQLEQAVQSR
;
A
#
# COMPACT_ATOMS: atom_id res chain seq x y z
N MET A 1 -1.32 4.48 10.93
CA MET A 1 -1.99 3.46 11.78
C MET A 1 -1.07 2.37 12.31
N PRO A 2 -0.27 1.64 11.51
CA PRO A 2 0.53 0.52 12.01
C PRO A 2 1.42 0.89 13.19
N THR A 3 2.05 2.06 13.15
CA THR A 3 2.88 2.61 14.23
C THR A 3 2.15 2.69 15.59
N TYR A 4 0.87 3.09 15.62
CA TYR A 4 0.11 3.17 16.87
C TYR A 4 -0.17 1.78 17.47
N VAL A 5 -0.50 0.82 16.60
CA VAL A 5 -0.77 -0.56 17.00
C VAL A 5 0.51 -1.25 17.43
N GLU A 6 1.60 -1.07 16.69
CA GLU A 6 2.92 -1.60 17.01
C GLU A 6 3.43 -1.13 18.38
N ASN A 7 3.31 0.17 18.67
CA ASN A 7 3.75 0.74 19.94
C ASN A 7 2.75 0.50 21.10
N GLY A 8 1.63 -0.18 20.85
CA GLY A 8 0.62 -0.49 21.87
C GLY A 8 -0.19 0.73 22.34
N ALA A 9 -0.08 1.88 21.66
CA ALA A 9 -0.95 3.03 21.87
C ALA A 9 -2.40 2.72 21.44
N ALA A 10 -2.56 1.78 20.51
CA ALA A 10 -3.83 1.14 20.18
C ALA A 10 -3.67 -0.39 20.25
N ASP A 11 -4.70 -1.10 20.72
CA ASP A 11 -4.67 -2.57 20.78
C ASP A 11 -4.96 -3.22 19.42
N LEU A 12 -5.92 -2.66 18.69
CA LEU A 12 -6.37 -3.07 17.36
C LEU A 12 -6.26 -1.89 16.38
N GLY A 13 -6.14 -2.20 15.10
CA GLY A 13 -6.26 -1.21 14.04
C GLY A 13 -6.66 -1.82 12.71
N VAL A 14 -7.18 -0.96 11.83
CA VAL A 14 -7.43 -1.28 10.43
C VAL A 14 -6.40 -0.52 9.60
N ALA A 15 -5.65 -1.25 8.76
CA ALA A 15 -4.62 -0.66 7.90
C ALA A 15 -4.65 -1.31 6.51
N GLY A 16 -4.44 -0.51 5.47
CA GLY A 16 -4.27 -1.02 4.11
C GLY A 16 -3.04 -1.93 4.00
N LYS A 17 -3.15 -2.99 3.19
CA LYS A 17 -2.04 -3.94 2.97
C LYS A 17 -0.80 -3.26 2.40
N ASP A 18 -0.99 -2.26 1.54
CA ASP A 18 0.06 -1.37 1.00
C ASP A 18 0.86 -0.71 2.12
N VAL A 19 0.19 -0.13 3.12
CA VAL A 19 0.84 0.53 4.25
C VAL A 19 1.59 -0.50 5.11
N LEU A 20 1.03 -1.69 5.31
CA LEU A 20 1.67 -2.74 6.11
C LEU A 20 2.93 -3.28 5.44
N MET A 21 2.92 -3.47 4.13
CA MET A 21 4.09 -3.93 3.39
C MET A 21 5.17 -2.86 3.33
N GLU A 22 4.79 -1.59 3.14
CA GLU A 22 5.76 -0.48 3.12
C GLU A 22 6.39 -0.21 4.50
N HIS A 23 5.59 -0.26 5.57
CA HIS A 23 6.05 -0.05 6.95
C HIS A 23 6.92 -1.22 7.45
N GLY A 24 6.74 -2.43 6.91
CA GLY A 24 7.35 -3.64 7.45
C GLY A 24 6.62 -4.12 8.71
N ALA A 25 5.47 -4.77 8.51
CA ALA A 25 4.54 -5.23 9.58
C ALA A 25 5.08 -6.34 10.51
N GLN A 26 6.38 -6.42 10.78
CA GLN A 26 7.00 -7.50 11.55
C GLN A 26 6.59 -7.50 13.04
N HIS A 27 6.12 -6.38 13.58
CA HIS A 27 5.84 -6.22 15.01
C HIS A 27 4.35 -6.18 15.38
N VAL A 28 3.46 -6.38 14.42
CA VAL A 28 2.02 -6.59 14.65
C VAL A 28 1.61 -7.98 14.18
N TYR A 29 0.46 -8.48 14.61
CA TYR A 29 -0.18 -9.61 13.94
C TYR A 29 -1.21 -9.10 12.94
N GLU A 30 -1.16 -9.60 11.71
CA GLU A 30 -2.20 -9.41 10.70
C GLU A 30 -3.18 -10.58 10.79
N LEU A 31 -4.34 -10.34 11.40
CA LEU A 31 -5.27 -11.41 11.77
C LEU A 31 -6.27 -11.75 10.67
N LEU A 32 -6.81 -10.72 10.00
CA LEU A 32 -7.94 -10.88 9.09
C LEU A 32 -7.80 -9.93 7.89
N ASP A 33 -8.03 -10.45 6.69
CA ASP A 33 -8.29 -9.64 5.52
C ASP A 33 -9.76 -9.21 5.52
N LEU A 34 -10.01 -7.91 5.66
CA LEU A 34 -11.36 -7.38 5.80
C LEU A 34 -12.10 -7.26 4.46
N GLN A 35 -11.42 -7.49 3.33
CA GLN A 35 -12.01 -7.44 1.99
C GLN A 35 -12.76 -6.11 1.69
N ILE A 36 -12.33 -5.01 2.31
CA ILE A 36 -12.82 -3.64 2.08
C ILE A 36 -11.69 -2.73 1.59
N ALA A 37 -12.08 -1.61 0.99
CA ALA A 37 -11.16 -0.66 0.34
C ALA A 37 -10.20 -1.40 -0.61
N LYS A 38 -10.77 -2.24 -1.48
CA LYS A 38 -10.00 -3.02 -2.45
C LYS A 38 -9.46 -2.09 -3.50
N CYS A 39 -8.16 -2.17 -3.75
CA CYS A 39 -7.49 -1.44 -4.81
C CYS A 39 -6.25 -2.22 -5.26
N LYS A 40 -5.44 -1.62 -6.13
CA LYS A 40 -4.20 -2.20 -6.64
C LYS A 40 -3.07 -1.23 -6.40
N LEU A 41 -1.92 -1.71 -5.96
CA LEU A 41 -0.69 -0.93 -6.07
C LEU A 41 -0.17 -1.12 -7.49
N MET A 42 0.03 -0.02 -8.22
CA MET A 42 0.41 -0.07 -9.63
C MET A 42 1.51 0.94 -9.94
N THR A 43 2.28 0.65 -11.00
CA THR A 43 3.04 1.70 -11.69
C THR A 43 2.09 2.51 -12.59
N ALA A 44 2.37 3.79 -12.77
CA ALA A 44 1.63 4.64 -13.72
C ALA A 44 2.55 5.69 -14.34
N GLY A 45 2.23 6.11 -15.56
CA GLY A 45 3.00 7.08 -16.34
C GLY A 45 2.11 7.96 -17.21
N LYS A 46 2.69 8.90 -17.95
CA LYS A 46 1.94 9.73 -18.91
C LYS A 46 1.34 8.85 -20.01
N VAL A 47 0.11 9.14 -20.41
CA VAL A 47 -0.56 8.43 -21.51
C VAL A 47 0.29 8.45 -22.77
N GLY A 48 0.55 7.27 -23.36
CA GLY A 48 1.29 7.13 -24.61
C GLY A 48 2.78 7.47 -24.53
N MET A 49 3.32 7.61 -23.32
CA MET A 49 4.77 7.77 -23.11
C MET A 49 5.50 6.48 -23.47
N GLU A 50 6.48 6.58 -24.34
CA GLU A 50 7.45 5.50 -24.51
C GLU A 50 8.30 5.36 -23.24
N ARG A 51 8.59 4.11 -22.87
CA ARG A 51 9.43 3.82 -21.71
C ARG A 51 10.81 4.46 -21.87
N PRO A 52 11.25 5.34 -20.95
CA PRO A 52 12.57 5.96 -21.04
C PRO A 52 13.69 4.93 -21.09
N LYS A 53 14.73 5.23 -21.88
CA LYS A 53 15.93 4.41 -21.94
C LYS A 53 16.81 4.69 -20.73
N GLY A 54 17.32 3.63 -20.11
CA GLY A 54 18.24 3.72 -18.98
C GLY A 54 17.53 3.62 -17.63
N ARG A 55 18.12 4.26 -16.61
CA ARG A 55 17.67 4.16 -15.23
C ARG A 55 16.42 5.00 -15.01
N LEU A 56 15.32 4.35 -14.64
CA LEU A 56 14.05 5.03 -14.39
C LEU A 56 14.08 5.79 -13.06
N LYS A 57 13.43 6.95 -13.05
CA LYS A 57 13.11 7.73 -11.85
C LYS A 57 11.66 7.48 -11.46
N ILE A 58 11.44 6.94 -10.27
CA ILE A 58 10.12 6.55 -9.78
C ILE A 58 9.73 7.41 -8.59
N ALA A 59 8.68 8.20 -8.72
CA ALA A 59 8.15 9.04 -7.65
C ALA A 59 7.04 8.32 -6.88
N THR A 60 7.18 8.18 -5.56
CA THR A 60 6.26 7.34 -4.78
C THR A 60 6.29 7.63 -3.29
N LYS A 61 5.18 7.35 -2.60
CA LYS A 61 5.16 7.22 -1.13
C LYS A 61 5.55 5.81 -0.65
N TYR A 62 5.69 4.84 -1.55
CA TYR A 62 5.97 3.43 -1.25
C TYR A 62 7.40 3.06 -1.67
N VAL A 63 8.40 3.61 -0.98
CA VAL A 63 9.81 3.50 -1.37
C VAL A 63 10.30 2.07 -1.28
N ASN A 64 9.99 1.38 -0.20
CA ASN A 64 10.45 0.01 0.03
C ASN A 64 9.80 -0.94 -0.98
N LEU A 65 8.48 -0.83 -1.16
CA LEU A 65 7.75 -1.65 -2.13
C LEU A 65 8.22 -1.40 -3.56
N THR A 66 8.45 -0.14 -3.94
CA THR A 66 8.96 0.21 -5.27
C THR A 66 10.33 -0.42 -5.51
N ARG A 67 11.25 -0.29 -4.54
CA ARG A 67 12.58 -0.90 -4.66
C ARG A 67 12.51 -2.42 -4.79
N GLN A 68 11.68 -3.07 -3.98
CA GLN A 68 11.48 -4.51 -4.03
C GLN A 68 10.90 -4.97 -5.37
N TYR A 69 9.89 -4.26 -5.87
CA TYR A 69 9.27 -4.56 -7.16
C TYR A 69 10.28 -4.48 -8.30
N TYR A 70 10.99 -3.36 -8.47
CA TYR A 70 11.97 -3.22 -9.54
C TYR A 70 13.18 -4.15 -9.38
N ALA A 71 13.63 -4.41 -8.14
CA ALA A 71 14.67 -5.41 -7.89
C ALA A 71 14.22 -6.82 -8.31
N SER A 72 12.95 -7.18 -8.13
CA SER A 72 12.41 -8.47 -8.58
C SER A 72 12.39 -8.62 -10.11
N LEU A 73 12.39 -7.50 -10.83
CA LEU A 73 12.53 -7.45 -12.29
C LEU A 73 13.99 -7.39 -12.76
N GLY A 74 14.96 -7.37 -11.84
CA GLY A 74 16.38 -7.18 -12.17
C GLY A 74 16.71 -5.75 -12.61
N GLU A 75 15.85 -4.77 -12.31
CA GLU A 75 16.01 -3.38 -12.73
C GLU A 75 16.46 -2.49 -11.58
N GLN A 76 17.48 -1.67 -11.84
CA GLN A 76 17.89 -0.62 -10.92
C GLN A 76 17.11 0.66 -11.25
N VAL A 77 16.54 1.30 -10.23
CA VAL A 77 15.78 2.56 -10.36
C VAL A 77 16.23 3.60 -9.35
N ASP A 78 15.99 4.87 -9.65
CA ASP A 78 16.10 5.98 -8.71
C ASP A 78 14.73 6.26 -8.09
N VAL A 79 14.60 6.12 -6.78
CA VAL A 79 13.30 6.30 -6.10
C VAL A 79 13.25 7.64 -5.39
N ILE A 80 12.25 8.44 -5.72
CA ILE A 80 11.99 9.76 -5.16
C ILE A 80 10.82 9.65 -4.19
N LYS A 81 11.09 9.83 -2.90
CA LYS A 81 10.06 9.81 -1.86
C LYS A 81 9.18 11.04 -1.99
N LEU A 82 7.87 10.82 -2.12
CA LEU A 82 6.83 11.85 -2.00
C LEU A 82 5.89 11.53 -0.84
N TYR A 83 5.21 12.57 -0.37
CA TYR A 83 4.22 12.48 0.72
C TYR A 83 2.78 12.63 0.22
N GLY A 84 2.58 13.07 -1.02
CA GLY A 84 1.28 13.25 -1.67
C GLY A 84 1.45 13.82 -3.07
N SER A 85 0.33 14.00 -3.78
CA SER A 85 0.28 14.53 -5.16
C SER A 85 1.23 13.80 -6.11
N MET A 86 1.21 12.46 -6.09
CA MET A 86 2.10 11.63 -6.90
C MET A 86 1.91 11.93 -8.39
N GLU A 87 0.66 12.12 -8.81
CA GLU A 87 0.23 12.43 -10.17
C GLU A 87 0.94 13.64 -10.80
N LEU A 88 1.44 14.59 -9.99
CA LEU A 88 2.16 15.76 -10.49
C LEU A 88 3.58 15.42 -10.94
N ALA A 89 4.20 14.38 -10.37
CA ALA A 89 5.63 14.10 -10.57
C ALA A 89 5.98 13.79 -12.04
N PRO A 90 5.22 12.98 -12.80
CA PRO A 90 5.44 12.83 -14.22
C PRO A 90 5.20 14.12 -14.99
N LEU A 91 4.17 14.89 -14.62
CA LEU A 91 3.78 16.10 -15.33
C LEU A 91 4.88 17.16 -15.36
N VAL A 92 5.56 17.36 -14.24
CA VAL A 92 6.65 18.35 -14.09
C VAL A 92 8.05 17.79 -14.33
N GLY A 93 8.17 16.51 -14.72
CA GLY A 93 9.46 15.87 -15.01
C GLY A 93 10.30 15.53 -13.77
N LEU A 94 9.67 15.40 -12.60
CA LEU A 94 10.35 14.97 -11.37
C LEU A 94 10.67 13.47 -11.42
N GLY A 95 9.77 12.65 -11.95
CA GLY A 95 9.94 11.21 -12.15
C GLY A 95 9.33 10.76 -13.47
N ASP A 96 9.86 9.69 -14.03
CA ASP A 96 9.33 9.08 -15.26
C ASP A 96 7.97 8.43 -14.99
N TYR A 97 7.91 7.66 -13.90
CA TYR A 97 6.72 6.96 -13.44
C TYR A 97 6.43 7.23 -11.97
N ILE A 98 5.23 6.86 -11.57
CA ILE A 98 4.83 6.77 -10.17
C ILE A 98 4.53 5.34 -9.78
N VAL A 99 4.63 5.07 -8.48
CA VAL A 99 4.00 3.90 -7.85
C VAL A 99 2.99 4.41 -6.84
N ASP A 100 1.71 4.13 -7.06
CA ASP A 100 0.65 4.51 -6.14
C ASP A 100 -0.52 3.52 -6.17
N VAL A 101 -1.46 3.67 -5.23
CA VAL A 101 -2.69 2.88 -5.21
C VAL A 101 -3.68 3.40 -6.24
N VAL A 102 -4.30 2.47 -6.97
CA VAL A 102 -5.27 2.72 -8.02
C VAL A 102 -6.52 1.90 -7.73
N ASP A 103 -7.66 2.57 -7.62
CA ASP A 103 -8.98 1.95 -7.51
C ASP A 103 -9.67 1.95 -8.88
N THR A 104 -10.42 3.01 -9.22
CA THR A 104 -11.11 3.16 -10.52
C THR A 104 -10.21 3.70 -11.63
N GLY A 105 -9.03 4.24 -11.29
CA GLY A 105 -8.13 4.92 -12.24
C GLY A 105 -8.57 6.33 -12.65
N ASN A 106 -9.69 6.85 -12.15
CA ASN A 106 -10.20 8.17 -12.52
C ASN A 106 -9.21 9.30 -12.19
N THR A 107 -8.52 9.23 -11.06
CA THR A 107 -7.49 10.20 -10.67
C THR A 107 -6.32 10.23 -11.65
N LEU A 108 -5.87 9.06 -12.13
CA LEU A 108 -4.81 8.99 -13.13
C LEU A 108 -5.29 9.63 -14.45
N ARG A 109 -6.48 9.24 -14.93
CA ARG A 109 -7.04 9.74 -16.18
C ARG A 109 -7.22 11.26 -16.15
N ALA A 110 -7.70 11.81 -15.04
CA ALA A 110 -7.89 13.26 -14.88
C ALA A 110 -6.57 14.05 -14.99
N ASN A 111 -5.43 13.40 -14.73
CA ASN A 111 -4.10 13.99 -14.81
C ASN A 111 -3.32 13.55 -16.06
N GLY A 112 -3.98 12.95 -17.05
CA GLY A 112 -3.31 12.48 -18.27
C GLY A 112 -2.32 11.33 -18.02
N LEU A 113 -2.58 10.52 -17.00
CA LEU A 113 -1.80 9.33 -16.66
C LEU A 113 -2.58 8.05 -16.97
N GLU A 114 -1.86 6.97 -17.26
CA GLU A 114 -2.40 5.62 -17.40
C GLU A 114 -1.73 4.64 -16.45
N PRO A 115 -2.49 3.68 -15.90
CA PRO A 115 -1.90 2.56 -15.18
C PRO A 115 -1.07 1.71 -16.14
N LEU A 116 0.09 1.26 -15.68
CA LEU A 116 0.99 0.41 -16.44
C LEU A 116 0.95 -1.01 -15.88
N GLU A 117 1.81 -1.31 -14.89
CA GLU A 117 1.96 -2.65 -14.33
C GLU A 117 1.28 -2.77 -12.96
N GLU A 118 0.59 -3.89 -12.72
CA GLU A 118 0.06 -4.24 -11.40
C GLU A 118 1.19 -4.83 -10.53
N ILE A 119 1.46 -4.22 -9.37
CA ILE A 119 2.45 -4.71 -8.40
C ILE A 119 1.78 -5.72 -7.47
N CYS A 120 0.65 -5.35 -6.88
CA CYS A 120 -0.12 -6.24 -6.01
C CYS A 120 -1.55 -5.74 -5.77
N LYS A 121 -2.42 -6.66 -5.35
CA LYS A 121 -3.76 -6.33 -4.85
C LYS A 121 -3.69 -5.89 -3.40
N VAL A 122 -4.49 -4.89 -3.06
CA VAL A 122 -4.53 -4.26 -1.75
C VAL A 122 -5.95 -4.33 -1.21
N SER A 123 -6.05 -4.63 0.09
CA SER A 123 -7.27 -4.57 0.88
C SER A 123 -6.91 -4.11 2.30
N SER A 124 -7.91 -3.67 3.05
CA SER A 124 -7.70 -3.38 4.48
C SER A 124 -7.54 -4.67 5.29
N ARG A 125 -6.63 -4.63 6.27
CA ARG A 125 -6.32 -5.72 7.18
C ARG A 125 -6.62 -5.31 8.62
N LEU A 126 -7.18 -6.23 9.39
CA LEU A 126 -7.25 -6.11 10.84
C LEU A 126 -5.89 -6.50 11.42
N ILE A 127 -5.27 -5.57 12.12
CA ILE A 127 -4.00 -5.78 12.82
C ILE A 127 -4.19 -5.65 14.33
N VAL A 128 -3.38 -6.38 15.09
CA VAL A 128 -3.37 -6.33 16.56
C VAL A 128 -1.95 -6.20 17.09
N ASN A 129 -1.80 -5.47 18.19
CA ASN A 129 -0.56 -5.44 18.95
C ASN A 129 -0.27 -6.83 19.55
N LYS A 130 0.95 -7.33 19.42
CA LYS A 130 1.32 -8.67 19.89
C LYS A 130 1.15 -8.86 21.41
N ALA A 131 1.45 -7.84 22.20
CA ALA A 131 1.30 -7.90 23.66
C ALA A 131 -0.17 -7.79 24.09
N SER A 132 -0.95 -6.94 23.43
CA SER A 132 -2.39 -6.82 23.67
C SER A 132 -3.13 -8.10 23.30
N PHE A 133 -2.76 -8.74 22.18
CA PHE A 133 -3.34 -10.01 21.76
C PHE A 133 -3.13 -11.14 22.78
N LYS A 134 -2.10 -11.08 23.62
CA LYS A 134 -1.88 -12.04 24.71
C LYS A 134 -2.58 -11.62 26.00
N ARG A 135 -2.50 -10.33 26.36
CA ARG A 135 -2.97 -9.83 27.67
C ARG A 135 -4.45 -9.50 27.72
N LYS A 136 -5.08 -9.22 26.59
CA LYS A 136 -6.47 -8.71 26.50
C LYS A 136 -7.38 -9.63 25.70
N GLN A 137 -7.06 -10.93 25.62
CA GLN A 137 -7.82 -11.90 24.79
C GLN A 137 -9.32 -11.89 25.05
N VAL A 138 -9.74 -11.83 26.32
CA VAL A 138 -11.16 -11.81 26.71
C VAL A 138 -11.91 -10.63 26.09
N LEU A 139 -11.24 -9.48 25.95
CA LEU A 139 -11.84 -8.27 25.36
C LEU A 139 -11.74 -8.27 23.83
N LEU A 140 -10.65 -8.79 23.27
CA LEU A 140 -10.37 -8.71 21.84
C LEU A 140 -11.07 -9.80 21.02
N ASN A 141 -11.17 -11.03 21.55
CA ASN A 141 -11.70 -12.17 20.81
C ASN A 141 -13.14 -11.96 20.33
N PRO A 142 -14.09 -11.43 21.14
CA PRO A 142 -15.46 -11.21 20.66
C PRO A 142 -15.51 -10.26 19.45
N ILE A 143 -14.69 -9.21 19.46
CA ILE A 143 -14.61 -8.23 18.37
C ILE A 143 -14.03 -8.89 17.11
N ILE A 144 -12.94 -9.63 17.25
CA ILE A 144 -12.29 -10.34 16.13
C ILE A 144 -13.26 -11.34 15.51
N SER A 145 -13.95 -12.13 16.32
CA SER A 145 -14.93 -13.12 15.84
C SER A 145 -16.12 -12.47 15.12
N GLN A 146 -16.64 -11.34 15.62
CA GLN A 146 -17.72 -10.61 14.94
C GLN A 146 -17.27 -10.08 13.57
N LEU A 147 -16.05 -9.52 13.49
CA LEU A 147 -15.50 -9.05 12.22
C LEU A 147 -15.26 -10.21 11.24
N GLU A 148 -14.77 -11.35 11.73
CA GLU A 148 -14.57 -12.55 10.91
C GLU A 148 -15.90 -13.06 10.34
N GLN A 149 -16.94 -13.19 11.18
CA GLN A 149 -18.28 -13.56 10.73
C GLN A 149 -18.85 -12.58 9.70
N ALA A 150 -18.70 -11.27 9.94
CA ALA A 150 -19.16 -10.26 9.01
C ALA A 150 -18.47 -10.35 7.64
N VAL A 151 -17.16 -10.65 7.61
CA VAL A 151 -16.41 -10.87 6.37
C VAL A 151 -16.86 -12.14 5.65
N GLN A 152 -17.11 -13.23 6.38
CA GLN A 152 -17.58 -14.49 5.79
C GLN A 152 -19.01 -14.42 5.24
N SER A 153 -19.84 -13.54 5.79
CA SER A 153 -21.24 -13.38 5.39
C SER A 153 -21.48 -12.54 4.12
N ARG A 154 -20.42 -12.02 3.50
CA ARG A 154 -20.49 -11.20 2.27
C ARG A 154 -20.43 -12.05 1.01
#